data_AF-A0AAU8FJ04-F1
#
_entry.id   AF-A0AAU8FJ04-F1
#
_cell.length_a   1.000
_cell.length_b   1.000
_cell.length_c   1.000
_cell.angle_alpha   90.00
_cell.angle_beta   90.00
_cell.angle_gamma   90.00
#
_symmetry.space_group_name_H-M   'P 1'
#
loop_
_entity.id
_entity.type
_entity.pdbx_description
1 polymer ?
#
loop_
_entity_poly.entity_id
_entity_poly.type
_entity_poly.pdbx_seq_one_letter_code
_entity_poly.pdbx_strand_id
1 'polypeptide(L)'
;MKSLVNQISGLLLLAVMLVKVFVVPVIYLDYQLRKDYIIATLCENRARPQLHCDGKCYLAKRIAQAARQEQRQAENELMSKILSAHAPAHESITRLQPATFVAIPQVVAFNFSDPFSGQNLVRDIFRPPIC
;
A
#
# COMPACT_ATOMS: atom_id res chain seq x y z
N MET A 1 18.57 41.10 4.04
CA MET A 1 18.52 39.69 3.55
C MET A 1 17.67 38.78 4.45
N LYS A 2 17.94 38.65 5.76
CA LYS A 2 17.17 37.76 6.67
C LYS A 2 15.64 38.00 6.68
N SER A 3 15.19 39.26 6.67
CA SER A 3 13.76 39.61 6.62
C SER A 3 13.09 39.16 5.31
N LEU A 4 13.80 39.26 4.18
CA LEU A 4 13.29 38.89 2.86
C LEU A 4 13.15 37.36 2.72
N VAL A 5 14.09 36.60 3.29
CA VAL A 5 14.03 35.13 3.37
C VAL A 5 12.82 34.66 4.18
N ASN A 6 12.53 35.31 5.31
CA ASN A 6 11.37 34.97 6.14
C ASN A 6 10.03 35.29 5.46
N GLN A 7 9.97 36.36 4.65
CA GLN A 7 8.78 36.69 3.86
C GLN A 7 8.56 35.67 2.73
N ILE A 8 9.62 35.29 2.01
CA ILE A 8 9.56 34.27 0.97
C ILE A 8 9.16 32.91 1.56
N SER A 9 9.68 32.52 2.73
CA SER A 9 9.33 31.24 3.34
C SER A 9 7.85 31.16 3.73
N GLY A 10 7.27 32.25 4.25
CA GLY A 10 5.84 32.33 4.52
C GLY A 10 4.99 32.20 3.26
N LEU A 11 5.38 32.91 2.19
CA LEU A 11 4.66 32.87 0.91
C LEU A 11 4.73 31.48 0.26
N LEU A 12 5.87 30.81 0.35
CA LEU A 12 6.08 29.45 -0.11
C LEU A 12 5.18 28.45 0.64
N LEU A 13 5.13 28.54 1.96
CA LEU A 13 4.28 27.67 2.78
C LEU A 13 2.79 27.86 2.45
N LEU A 14 2.35 29.11 2.28
CA LEU A 14 0.98 29.43 1.87
C LEU A 14 0.66 28.81 0.49
N ALA A 15 1.57 28.93 -0.47
CA ALA A 15 1.40 28.37 -1.81
C ALA A 15 1.23 26.85 -1.78
N VAL A 16 2.03 26.13 -0.99
CA VAL A 16 1.92 24.66 -0.86
C VAL A 16 0.56 24.24 -0.28
N MET A 17 0.03 24.99 0.69
CA MET A 17 -1.30 24.72 1.25
C MET A 17 -2.41 24.97 0.24
N LEU A 18 -2.31 26.02 -0.58
CA LEU A 18 -3.26 26.30 -1.65
C LEU A 18 -3.30 25.16 -2.68
N VAL A 19 -2.14 24.61 -3.06
CA VAL A 19 -2.07 23.47 -4.00
C VAL A 19 -2.87 22.27 -3.51
N LYS A 20 -2.85 21.98 -2.20
CA LYS A 20 -3.66 20.89 -1.60
C LYS A 20 -5.17 21.12 -1.79
N VAL A 21 -5.64 22.37 -1.71
CA VAL A 21 -7.05 22.72 -1.87
C VAL A 21 -7.54 22.49 -3.31
N PHE A 22 -6.65 22.62 -4.30
CA PHE A 22 -7.02 22.50 -5.71
C PHE A 22 -7.24 21.05 -6.20
N VAL A 23 -6.91 20.03 -5.41
CA VAL A 23 -7.01 18.62 -5.84
C VAL A 23 -8.45 18.22 -6.22
N VAL A 24 -9.41 18.48 -5.33
CA VAL A 24 -10.83 18.14 -5.55
C VAL A 24 -11.47 18.91 -6.72
N PRO A 25 -11.33 20.25 -6.83
CA PRO A 25 -11.92 20.99 -7.96
C PRO A 25 -11.33 20.59 -9.31
N VAL A 26 -10.04 20.22 -9.37
CA VAL A 26 -9.44 19.69 -10.62
C VAL A 26 -10.09 18.36 -11.02
N ILE A 27 -10.34 17.45 -10.07
CA ILE A 27 -11.06 16.19 -10.34
C ILE A 27 -12.49 16.47 -10.84
N TYR A 28 -13.16 17.46 -10.25
CA TYR A 28 -14.51 17.84 -10.67
C TYR A 28 -14.54 18.45 -12.08
N LEU A 29 -13.57 19.30 -12.41
CA LEU A 29 -13.40 19.87 -13.74
C LEU A 29 -13.20 18.77 -14.80
N ASP A 30 -12.32 17.82 -14.52
CA ASP A 30 -12.09 16.67 -15.40
C ASP A 30 -13.35 15.81 -15.60
N TYR A 31 -14.13 15.62 -14.53
CA TYR A 31 -15.42 14.95 -14.60
C TYR A 31 -16.43 15.68 -15.49
N GLN A 32 -16.51 17.02 -15.40
CA GLN A 32 -17.44 17.80 -16.22
C GLN A 32 -17.03 17.79 -17.70
N LEU A 33 -15.74 17.93 -18.00
CA LEU A 33 -15.23 17.94 -19.37
C LEU A 33 -15.45 16.61 -20.10
N ARG A 34 -15.51 15.49 -19.37
CA ARG A 34 -15.66 14.14 -19.94
C ARG A 34 -16.92 13.43 -19.48
N LYS A 35 -17.92 14.19 -19.04
CA LYS A 35 -19.12 13.64 -18.39
C LYS A 35 -19.84 12.61 -19.26
N ASP A 36 -20.01 12.89 -20.56
CA ASP A 36 -20.70 12.01 -21.49
C ASP A 36 -19.99 10.65 -21.64
N TYR A 37 -18.67 10.68 -21.78
CA TYR A 37 -17.84 9.47 -21.85
C TYR A 37 -17.91 8.67 -20.54
N ILE A 38 -17.87 9.35 -19.39
CA ILE A 38 -17.96 8.72 -18.07
C ILE A 38 -19.31 8.01 -17.90
N ILE A 39 -20.41 8.65 -18.30
CA ILE A 39 -21.75 8.05 -18.22
C ILE A 39 -21.85 6.83 -19.14
N ALA A 40 -21.36 6.92 -20.37
CA ALA A 40 -21.48 5.85 -21.36
C ALA A 40 -20.61 4.62 -21.04
N THR A 41 -19.38 4.84 -20.57
CA THR A 41 -18.37 3.76 -20.51
C THR A 41 -17.98 3.38 -19.08
N LEU A 42 -17.88 4.36 -18.17
CA LEU A 42 -17.31 4.16 -16.83
C LEU A 42 -18.37 4.05 -15.72
N CYS A 43 -19.61 4.42 -15.99
CA CYS A 43 -20.69 4.35 -15.01
C CYS A 43 -21.13 2.90 -14.76
N GLU A 44 -21.09 2.48 -13.50
CA GLU A 44 -21.53 1.16 -13.07
C GLU A 44 -23.06 1.03 -13.05
N ASN A 45 -23.74 2.13 -12.74
CA ASN A 45 -25.21 2.19 -12.65
C ASN A 45 -25.89 2.52 -13.98
N ARG A 46 -25.19 2.38 -15.12
CA ARG A 46 -25.75 2.70 -16.45
C ARG A 46 -27.01 1.90 -16.81
N ALA A 47 -27.14 0.68 -16.27
CA ALA A 47 -28.32 -0.19 -16.47
C ALA A 47 -29.52 0.18 -15.58
N ARG A 48 -29.38 1.18 -14.68
CA ARG A 48 -30.41 1.59 -13.72
C ARG A 48 -30.69 3.09 -13.83
N PRO A 49 -31.33 3.55 -14.92
CA PRO A 49 -31.60 4.97 -15.17
C PRO A 49 -32.45 5.62 -14.07
N GLN A 50 -33.29 4.84 -13.37
CA GLN A 50 -34.11 5.31 -12.25
C GLN A 50 -33.29 5.91 -11.08
N LEU A 51 -32.00 5.58 -10.97
CA LEU A 51 -31.12 6.09 -9.92
C LEU A 51 -30.54 7.49 -10.21
N HIS A 52 -30.71 8.03 -11.41
CA HIS A 52 -30.20 9.36 -11.79
C HIS A 52 -28.71 9.55 -11.39
N CYS A 53 -27.91 8.51 -11.65
CA CYS A 53 -26.52 8.45 -11.20
C CYS A 53 -25.63 9.43 -11.95
N ASP A 54 -25.85 9.64 -13.26
CA ASP A 54 -25.13 10.60 -14.10
C ASP A 54 -23.60 10.49 -14.04
N GLY A 55 -23.03 9.33 -13.71
CA GLY A 55 -21.58 9.16 -13.54
C GLY A 55 -21.03 9.57 -12.16
N LYS A 56 -21.90 9.98 -11.21
CA LYS A 56 -21.51 10.34 -9.82
C LYS A 56 -20.82 9.21 -9.08
N CYS A 57 -21.11 7.94 -9.42
CA CYS A 57 -20.42 6.78 -8.85
C CYS A 57 -18.92 6.79 -9.16
N TYR A 58 -18.54 7.14 -10.39
CA TYR A 58 -17.14 7.25 -10.81
C TYR A 58 -16.45 8.44 -10.10
N LEU A 59 -17.13 9.58 -10.02
CA LEU A 59 -16.61 10.77 -9.32
C LEU A 59 -16.33 10.46 -7.83
N ALA A 60 -17.28 9.80 -7.15
CA ALA A 60 -17.10 9.41 -5.75
C ALA A 60 -15.89 8.47 -5.57
N LYS A 61 -15.68 7.52 -6.48
CA LYS A 61 -14.51 6.64 -6.45
C LYS A 61 -13.20 7.40 -6.65
N ARG A 62 -13.15 8.35 -7.58
CA ARG A 62 -11.97 9.19 -7.83
C ARG A 62 -11.60 10.03 -6.60
N ILE A 63 -12.57 10.65 -5.95
CA ILE A 63 -12.35 11.44 -4.73
C ILE A 63 -11.85 10.53 -3.59
N ALA A 64 -12.50 9.38 -3.39
CA ALA A 64 -12.08 8.42 -2.36
C ALA A 64 -10.67 7.87 -2.62
N GLN A 65 -10.30 7.64 -3.89
CA GLN A 65 -8.95 7.20 -4.26
C GLN A 65 -7.89 8.25 -3.96
N ALA A 66 -8.16 9.53 -4.25
CA ALA A 66 -7.26 10.63 -3.91
C ALA A 66 -7.01 10.71 -2.39
N ALA A 67 -8.06 10.65 -1.58
CA ALA A 67 -7.94 10.65 -0.12
C ALA A 67 -7.16 9.45 0.42
N ARG A 68 -7.40 8.24 -0.12
CA ARG A 68 -6.64 7.03 0.26
C ARG A 68 -5.17 7.12 -0.12
N GLN A 69 -4.84 7.77 -1.24
CA GLN A 69 -3.47 7.93 -1.68
C GLN A 69 -2.68 8.84 -0.73
N GLU A 70 -3.28 9.93 -0.25
CA GLU A 70 -2.69 10.78 0.79
C GLU A 70 -2.44 9.99 2.08
N GLN A 71 -3.41 9.18 2.51
CA GLN A 71 -3.28 8.37 3.72
C GLN A 71 -2.17 7.31 3.61
N ARG A 72 -2.07 6.62 2.46
CA ARG A 72 -0.99 5.66 2.18
C ARG A 72 0.38 6.32 2.12
N GLN A 73 0.48 7.55 1.60
CA GLN A 73 1.74 8.29 1.61
C GLN A 73 2.20 8.59 3.05
N ALA A 74 1.28 8.99 3.93
CA ALA A 74 1.60 9.21 5.34
C ALA A 74 2.01 7.91 6.07
N GLU A 75 1.32 6.80 5.78
CA GLU A 75 1.67 5.48 6.32
C GLU A 75 3.05 5.00 5.86
N ASN A 76 3.35 5.13 4.56
CA ASN A 76 4.65 4.78 4.00
C ASN A 76 5.78 5.64 4.58
N GLU A 77 5.53 6.94 4.77
CA GLU A 77 6.49 7.83 5.43
C GLU A 77 6.76 7.37 6.87
N LEU A 78 5.71 7.06 7.64
CA LEU A 78 5.84 6.50 8.99
C LEU A 78 6.63 5.18 8.98
N MET A 79 6.30 4.26 8.08
CA MET A 79 6.96 2.96 7.97
C MET A 79 8.43 3.12 7.58
N SER A 80 8.77 4.06 6.71
CA SER A 80 10.16 4.39 6.37
C SER A 80 10.95 4.93 7.56
N LYS A 81 10.33 5.80 8.37
CA LYS A 81 10.93 6.32 9.61
C LYS A 81 11.18 5.20 10.62
N ILE A 82 10.20 4.31 10.83
CA ILE A 82 10.34 3.16 11.72
C ILE A 82 11.45 2.20 11.24
N LEU A 83 11.49 1.90 9.94
CA LEU A 83 12.51 1.03 9.36
C LEU A 83 13.92 1.61 9.50
N SER A 84 14.07 2.93 9.30
CA SER A 84 15.35 3.62 9.48
C SER A 84 15.81 3.68 10.95
N ALA A 85 14.87 3.73 11.90
CA ALA A 85 15.18 3.69 13.33
C ALA A 85 15.64 2.31 13.82
N HIS A 86 15.30 1.23 13.11
CA HIS A 86 15.69 -0.14 13.44
C HIS A 86 16.79 -0.72 12.55
N ALA A 87 17.49 0.11 11.78
CA ALA A 87 18.74 -0.31 11.15
C ALA A 87 19.85 -0.23 12.20
N PRO A 88 20.28 -1.34 12.86
CA PRO A 88 21.55 -1.30 13.53
C PRO A 88 22.58 -0.95 12.46
N ALA A 89 23.36 0.10 12.70
CA ALA A 89 24.62 0.29 12.00
C ALA A 89 25.45 -0.97 12.29
N HIS A 90 25.34 -1.97 11.41
CA HIS A 90 26.20 -3.14 11.48
C HIS A 90 27.55 -2.71 10.92
N GLU A 91 28.27 -1.95 11.72
CA GLU A 91 29.69 -1.77 11.52
C GLU A 91 30.35 -3.14 11.67
N SER A 92 31.02 -3.56 10.59
CA SER A 92 32.08 -4.56 10.58
C SER A 92 31.70 -6.05 10.76
N ILE A 93 31.19 -6.69 9.70
CA ILE A 93 31.59 -8.09 9.45
C ILE A 93 33.03 -8.06 8.96
N THR A 94 33.91 -8.10 9.93
CA THR A 94 35.35 -8.16 9.73
C THR A 94 35.73 -9.54 9.19
N ARG A 95 36.36 -9.56 8.00
CA ARG A 95 37.13 -10.65 7.37
C ARG A 95 36.57 -12.07 7.49
N LEU A 96 36.09 -12.61 6.36
CA LEU A 96 36.11 -14.06 6.15
C LEU A 96 37.58 -14.54 6.13
N GLN A 97 38.03 -15.17 7.21
CA GLN A 97 39.14 -16.12 7.12
C GLN A 97 38.56 -17.45 6.65
N PRO A 98 39.14 -18.10 5.63
CA PRO A 98 38.67 -19.40 5.19
C PRO A 98 38.96 -20.43 6.29
N ALA A 99 37.92 -20.88 6.99
CA ALA A 99 38.01 -22.03 7.88
C ALA A 99 38.17 -23.29 7.01
N THR A 100 39.25 -24.02 7.23
CA THR A 100 39.50 -25.31 6.59
C THR A 100 38.36 -26.27 6.93
N PHE A 101 37.67 -26.76 5.90
CA PHE A 101 36.61 -27.77 6.05
C PHE A 101 37.17 -29.04 6.71
N VAL A 102 36.66 -29.39 7.89
CA VAL A 102 36.76 -30.73 8.45
C VAL A 102 35.49 -31.48 8.04
N ALA A 103 35.63 -32.54 7.27
CA ALA A 103 34.51 -33.39 6.88
C ALA A 103 34.00 -34.16 8.10
N ILE A 104 32.77 -33.89 8.53
CA ILE A 104 32.10 -34.66 9.59
C ILE A 104 31.37 -35.84 8.93
N PRO A 105 31.61 -37.10 9.34
CA PRO A 105 30.90 -38.24 8.80
C PRO A 105 29.44 -38.17 9.23
N GLN A 106 28.55 -38.22 8.23
CA GLN A 106 27.14 -37.93 8.34
C GLN A 106 26.32 -39.22 8.35
N VAL A 107 25.80 -39.61 9.51
CA VAL A 107 24.49 -40.27 9.66
C VAL A 107 23.94 -39.94 11.05
N VAL A 108 23.05 -38.94 11.13
CA VAL A 108 22.19 -38.77 12.31
C VAL A 108 20.84 -39.38 11.95
N ALA A 109 20.54 -40.55 12.48
CA ALA A 109 19.21 -41.14 12.36
C ALA A 109 18.28 -40.40 13.34
N PHE A 110 17.38 -39.56 12.82
CA PHE A 110 16.36 -38.91 13.62
C PHE A 110 15.16 -39.84 13.79
N ASN A 111 14.97 -40.36 14.99
CA ASN A 111 13.73 -41.06 15.34
C ASN A 111 12.72 -40.02 15.83
N PHE A 112 11.83 -39.61 14.93
CA PHE A 112 10.72 -38.71 15.25
C PHE A 112 9.49 -39.53 15.67
N SER A 113 9.07 -39.38 16.92
CA SER A 113 7.79 -39.88 17.42
C SER A 113 6.81 -38.72 17.54
N ASP A 114 5.73 -38.74 16.74
CA ASP A 114 4.68 -37.72 16.75
C ASP A 114 3.81 -37.83 18.02
N PRO A 115 3.76 -36.81 18.89
CA PRO A 115 2.95 -36.83 20.11
C PRO A 115 1.45 -36.67 19.86
N PHE A 116 0.99 -36.45 18.63
CA PHE A 116 -0.42 -36.21 18.29
C PHE A 116 -1.08 -37.35 17.50
N SER A 117 -0.48 -38.52 17.43
CA SER A 117 -0.99 -39.71 16.71
C SER A 117 -2.32 -40.27 17.24
N GLY A 118 -3.01 -39.60 18.17
CA GLY A 118 -4.26 -40.04 18.78
C GLY A 118 -5.49 -39.14 18.58
N GLN A 119 -5.36 -37.94 18.02
CA GLN A 119 -6.51 -37.02 17.85
C GLN A 119 -6.98 -36.96 16.40
N ASN A 120 -7.54 -38.07 15.93
CA ASN A 120 -8.30 -38.13 14.69
C ASN A 120 -9.66 -37.46 14.88
N LEU A 121 -9.80 -36.21 14.46
CA LEU A 121 -11.07 -35.75 13.92
C LEU A 121 -10.84 -34.59 12.94
N VAL A 122 -11.40 -34.77 11.74
CA VAL A 122 -11.56 -33.78 10.66
C VAL A 122 -10.40 -33.70 9.66
N ARG A 123 -10.23 -34.80 8.90
CA ARG A 123 -9.57 -34.78 7.58
C ARG A 123 -10.54 -34.58 6.41
N ASP A 124 -11.75 -34.08 6.66
CA ASP A 124 -12.82 -34.07 5.66
C ASP A 124 -13.36 -32.70 5.23
N ILE A 125 -12.75 -31.57 5.62
CA ILE A 125 -13.26 -30.24 5.26
C ILE A 125 -12.79 -29.74 3.88
N PHE A 126 -11.74 -30.31 3.30
CA PHE A 126 -11.26 -29.87 1.98
C PHE A 126 -11.46 -30.95 0.92
N ARG A 127 -12.56 -30.83 0.16
CA ARG A 127 -12.76 -31.51 -1.11
C ARG A 127 -12.91 -30.45 -2.20
N PRO A 128 -11.94 -30.30 -3.11
CA PRO A 128 -12.09 -29.39 -4.25
C PRO A 128 -13.20 -29.91 -5.19
N PRO A 129 -13.90 -29.01 -5.91
CA PRO A 129 -14.90 -29.42 -6.89
C PRO A 129 -14.23 -30.20 -8.03
N ILE A 130 -14.83 -31.33 -8.37
CA ILE A 130 -14.44 -32.16 -9.51
C ILE A 130 -14.93 -31.45 -10.78
N CYS A 131 -14.05 -31.24 -11.76
CA CYS A 131 -14.42 -30.78 -13.10
C CYS A 131 -15.18 -31.86 -13.87
#